data_AF-A0A9D7HDN0-F1
#
_entry.id   AF-A0A9D7HDN0-F1
#
_cell.length_a   1.000
_cell.length_b   1.000
_cell.length_c   1.000
_cell.angle_alpha   90.00
_cell.angle_beta   90.00
_cell.angle_gamma   90.00
#
_symmetry.space_group_name_H-M   'P 1'
#
loop_
_entity.id
_entity.type
_entity.pdbx_description
1 polymer ?
#
loop_
_entity_poly.entity_id
_entity_poly.type
_entity_poly.pdbx_seq_one_letter_code
_entity_poly.pdbx_strand_id
1 'polypeptide(L)'
;MEYFVGVAVALAVGIFTTVAGLDRDRSLYLVILIVIASYYDLFAVIGGGASLGSETLVFAAFALAAVIGFRTNLWIVVVALVGHGLFDWYHGQLIENAGVPAWWPMWCLSYDA
;
A
#
# COMPACT_ATOMS: atom_id res chain seq x y z
N MET A 1 -14.41 -4.71 -11.75
CA MET A 1 -15.02 -3.49 -11.17
C MET A 1 -14.02 -2.76 -10.28
N GLU A 2 -13.30 -3.51 -9.44
CA GLU A 2 -12.16 -3.12 -8.63
C GLU A 2 -11.14 -2.23 -9.37
N TYR A 3 -10.66 -2.61 -10.56
CA TYR A 3 -9.69 -1.82 -11.32
C TYR A 3 -10.16 -0.40 -11.66
N PHE A 4 -11.39 -0.28 -12.17
CA PHE A 4 -11.96 1.01 -12.55
C PHE A 4 -12.15 1.90 -11.32
N VAL A 5 -12.63 1.31 -10.22
CA VAL A 5 -12.85 2.04 -8.97
C VAL A 5 -11.51 2.48 -8.37
N GLY A 6 -10.49 1.63 -8.36
CA GLY A 6 -9.16 2.00 -7.85
C GLY A 6 -8.54 3.14 -8.64
N VAL A 7 -8.51 3.07 -9.98
CA VAL A 7 -8.00 4.16 -10.84
C VAL A 7 -8.81 5.45 -10.64
N ALA A 8 -10.15 5.36 -10.59
CA ALA A 8 -10.99 6.54 -10.39
C ALA A 8 -10.72 7.20 -9.03
N VAL A 9 -10.54 6.40 -7.97
CA VAL A 9 -10.23 6.90 -6.63
C VAL A 9 -8.80 7.47 -6.58
N ALA A 10 -7.82 6.85 -7.23
CA ALA A 10 -6.45 7.36 -7.31
C ALA A 10 -6.40 8.74 -7.97
N LEU A 11 -7.09 8.90 -9.11
CA LEU A 11 -7.20 10.20 -9.79
C LEU A 11 -7.91 11.24 -8.92
N ALA A 12 -9.01 10.86 -8.27
CA ALA A 12 -9.75 11.76 -7.40
C ALA A 12 -8.91 12.21 -6.19
N VAL A 13 -8.21 11.28 -5.54
CA VAL A 13 -7.33 11.59 -4.40
C VAL A 13 -6.13 12.41 -4.85
N GLY A 14 -5.48 12.08 -5.97
CA GLY A 14 -4.37 12.85 -6.52
C GLY A 14 -4.77 14.30 -6.85
N ILE A 15 -5.92 14.50 -7.51
CA ILE A 15 -6.45 15.84 -7.76
C ILE A 15 -6.73 16.55 -6.43
N PHE A 16 -7.36 15.86 -5.48
CA PHE A 16 -7.69 16.43 -4.17
C PHE A 16 -6.44 16.87 -3.40
N THR A 17 -5.40 16.02 -3.32
CA THR A 17 -4.17 16.33 -2.58
C THR A 17 -3.40 17.47 -3.24
N THR A 18 -3.37 17.56 -4.57
CA THR A 18 -2.77 18.69 -5.29
C THR A 18 -3.56 19.99 -5.10
N VAL A 19 -4.89 19.95 -5.19
CA VAL A 19 -5.74 21.14 -4.99
C VAL A 19 -5.66 21.64 -3.54
N ALA A 20 -5.68 20.73 -2.56
CA ALA A 20 -5.53 21.06 -1.16
C ALA A 20 -4.08 21.43 -0.78
N GLY A 21 -3.10 21.13 -1.64
CA GLY A 21 -1.67 21.36 -1.41
C GLY A 21 -1.03 20.41 -0.39
N LEU A 22 -1.65 19.26 -0.12
CA LEU A 22 -1.14 18.22 0.79
C LEU A 22 0.10 17.53 0.22
N ASP A 23 0.18 17.42 -1.10
CA ASP A 23 1.31 16.82 -1.83
C ASP A 23 2.61 17.65 -1.73
N ARG A 24 2.52 18.90 -1.26
CA ARG A 24 3.68 19.73 -0.90
C ARG A 24 4.35 19.27 0.38
N ASP A 25 3.64 18.54 1.24
CA ASP A 25 4.23 17.94 2.42
C ASP A 25 5.01 16.68 2.05
N ARG A 26 6.30 16.67 2.43
CA ARG A 26 7.22 15.57 2.18
C ARG A 26 6.71 14.23 2.74
N SER A 27 5.89 14.26 3.78
CA SER A 27 5.42 13.07 4.50
C SER A 27 4.20 12.40 3.87
N LEU A 28 3.46 13.04 2.95
CA LEU A 28 2.20 12.49 2.45
C LEU A 28 2.34 11.07 1.89
N TYR A 29 3.25 10.90 0.93
CA TYR A 29 3.45 9.61 0.25
C TYR A 29 4.09 8.54 1.15
N LEU A 30 4.85 8.96 2.18
CA LEU A 30 5.32 8.06 3.22
C LEU A 30 4.16 7.50 4.04
N VAL A 31 3.27 8.38 4.50
CA VAL A 31 2.10 7.97 5.31
C VAL A 31 1.20 7.05 4.49
N ILE A 32 0.95 7.37 3.22
CA ILE A 32 0.19 6.51 2.31
C ILE A 32 0.81 5.12 2.24
N LEU A 33 2.10 5.01 1.93
CA LEU A 33 2.80 3.72 1.82
C LEU A 33 2.72 2.88 3.10
N ILE A 34 2.88 3.51 4.28
CA ILE A 34 2.77 2.81 5.57
C ILE A 34 1.35 2.31 5.80
N VAL A 35 0.35 3.15 5.52
CA VAL A 35 -1.06 2.82 5.75
C VAL A 35 -1.51 1.69 4.82
N ILE A 36 -1.27 1.79 3.52
CA ILE A 36 -1.69 0.75 2.57
C ILE A 36 -1.07 -0.62 2.91
N ALA A 37 0.23 -0.64 3.24
CA ALA A 37 0.93 -1.88 3.61
C ALA A 37 0.38 -2.48 4.92
N SER A 38 0.00 -1.64 5.89
CA SER A 38 -0.55 -2.11 7.18
C SER A 38 -1.93 -2.77 7.06
N TYR A 39 -2.67 -2.58 5.96
CA TYR A 39 -3.96 -3.23 5.80
C TYR A 39 -3.85 -4.75 5.71
N TYR A 40 -2.74 -5.28 5.19
CA TYR A 40 -2.51 -6.72 5.18
C TYR A 40 -2.36 -7.32 6.58
N ASP A 41 -1.73 -6.59 7.51
CA ASP A 41 -1.72 -6.96 8.94
C ASP A 41 -3.14 -6.95 9.53
N LEU A 42 -3.95 -5.93 9.21
CA LEU A 42 -5.35 -5.87 9.64
C LEU A 42 -6.13 -7.09 9.12
N PHE A 43 -5.97 -7.44 7.85
CA PHE A 43 -6.61 -8.63 7.28
C PHE A 43 -6.12 -9.91 7.94
N ALA A 44 -4.82 -10.01 8.25
CA ALA A 44 -4.29 -11.17 8.97
C ALA A 44 -4.94 -11.33 10.35
N VAL A 45 -5.12 -10.24 11.09
CA VAL A 45 -5.81 -10.26 12.40
C VAL A 45 -7.27 -10.70 12.23
N ILE A 46 -8.00 -10.15 11.26
CA ILE A 46 -9.39 -10.52 10.96
C ILE A 46 -9.49 -12.00 10.55
N GLY A 47 -8.51 -12.51 9.80
CA GLY A 47 -8.43 -13.88 9.31
C GLY A 47 -7.99 -14.91 10.35
N GLY A 48 -7.82 -14.54 11.63
CA GLY A 48 -7.44 -15.45 12.72
C GLY A 48 -5.94 -15.50 13.04
N GLY A 49 -5.14 -14.62 12.43
CA GLY A 49 -3.76 -14.33 12.85
C GLY A 49 -2.68 -15.27 12.30
N ALA A 50 -3.03 -16.33 11.57
CA ALA A 50 -2.07 -17.31 11.06
C ALA A 50 -1.01 -16.68 10.13
N SER A 51 -1.42 -15.71 9.29
CA SER A 51 -0.55 -14.99 8.36
C SER A 51 0.12 -13.75 8.97
N LEU A 52 -0.18 -13.38 10.22
CA LEU A 52 0.23 -12.09 10.80
C LEU A 52 1.75 -11.93 10.80
N GLY A 53 2.50 -12.99 11.15
CA GLY A 53 3.97 -12.92 11.15
C GLY A 53 4.58 -12.60 9.79
N SER A 54 4.06 -13.21 8.71
CA SER A 54 4.53 -12.95 7.34
C SER A 54 4.10 -11.59 6.83
N GLU A 55 2.87 -11.17 7.11
CA GLU A 55 2.36 -9.85 6.69
C GLU A 55 3.12 -8.73 7.39
N THR A 56 3.38 -8.89 8.69
CA THR A 56 4.12 -7.89 9.48
C THR A 56 5.56 -7.76 9.01
N LEU A 57 6.17 -8.85 8.52
CA LEU A 57 7.51 -8.79 7.93
C LEU A 57 7.53 -7.96 6.64
N VAL A 58 6.53 -8.14 5.77
CA VAL A 58 6.39 -7.37 4.53
C VAL A 58 6.08 -5.90 4.84
N PHE A 59 5.13 -5.65 5.75
CA PHE A 59 4.83 -4.32 6.25
C PHE A 59 6.08 -3.62 6.81
N ALA A 60 6.86 -4.31 7.65
CA ALA A 60 8.09 -3.74 8.22
C ALA A 60 9.10 -3.35 7.13
N ALA A 61 9.20 -4.12 6.04
CA ALA A 61 10.05 -3.78 4.90
C ALA A 61 9.60 -2.49 4.20
N PHE A 62 8.29 -2.34 3.94
CA PHE A 62 7.73 -1.11 3.36
C PHE A 62 7.86 0.09 4.29
N ALA A 63 7.57 -0.08 5.59
CA ALA A 63 7.72 0.98 6.58
C ALA A 63 9.18 1.44 6.70
N LEU A 64 10.14 0.50 6.68
CA LEU A 64 11.56 0.83 6.66
C LEU A 64 11.95 1.58 5.38
N ALA A 65 11.51 1.12 4.21
CA ALA A 65 11.75 1.80 2.94
C ALA A 65 11.17 3.22 2.94
N ALA A 66 9.97 3.40 3.49
CA ALA A 66 9.34 4.69 3.67
C ALA A 66 10.24 5.60 4.52
N VAL A 67 10.62 5.16 5.73
CA VAL A 67 11.45 5.96 6.65
C VAL A 67 12.82 6.29 6.05
N ILE A 68 13.44 5.35 5.33
CA ILE A 68 14.69 5.61 4.61
C ILE A 68 14.47 6.67 3.53
N GLY A 69 13.46 6.50 2.67
CA GLY A 69 13.16 7.45 1.59
C GLY A 69 12.82 8.85 2.09
N PHE A 70 12.07 8.95 3.19
CA PHE A 70 11.80 10.22 3.85
C PHE A 70 13.05 10.87 4.43
N ARG A 71 14.03 10.11 4.92
CA ARG A 71 15.27 10.70 5.46
C ARG A 71 16.30 11.02 4.39
N THR A 72 16.31 10.30 3.27
CA THR A 72 17.37 10.39 2.26
C THR A 72 16.84 10.88 0.92
N ASN A 73 16.10 10.06 0.19
CA ASN A 73 15.65 10.31 -1.18
C ASN A 73 14.24 9.74 -1.40
N LEU A 74 13.28 10.62 -1.75
CA LEU A 74 11.88 10.24 -1.97
C LEU A 74 11.68 9.29 -3.16
N TRP A 75 12.63 9.17 -4.08
CA TRP A 75 12.57 8.15 -5.12
C TRP A 75 12.50 6.73 -4.56
N ILE A 76 13.00 6.50 -3.34
CA ILE A 76 12.83 5.22 -2.63
C ILE A 76 11.35 4.99 -2.30
N VAL A 77 10.61 6.03 -1.90
CA VAL A 77 9.16 5.94 -1.64
C VAL A 77 8.40 5.65 -2.92
N VAL A 78 8.78 6.29 -4.04
CA VAL A 78 8.20 6.02 -5.36
C VAL A 78 8.41 4.56 -5.75
N VAL A 79 9.64 4.05 -5.66
CA VAL A 79 9.95 2.64 -5.95
C VAL A 79 9.20 1.70 -5.01
N ALA A 80 9.07 2.06 -3.74
CA ALA A 80 8.35 1.25 -2.76
C ALA A 80 6.83 1.24 -2.99
N LEU A 81 6.22 2.34 -3.44
CA LEU A 81 4.81 2.36 -3.87
C LEU A 81 4.57 1.45 -5.08
N VAL A 82 5.43 1.54 -6.10
CA VAL A 82 5.38 0.61 -7.24
C VAL A 82 5.60 -0.84 -6.78
N GLY A 83 6.53 -1.05 -5.84
CA GLY A 83 6.78 -2.35 -5.23
C GLY A 83 5.58 -2.89 -4.45
N HIS A 84 4.79 -2.02 -3.80
CA HIS A 84 3.56 -2.40 -3.12
C HIS A 84 2.49 -2.85 -4.12
N GLY A 85 2.28 -2.10 -5.20
CA GLY A 85 1.42 -2.56 -6.29
C GLY A 85 1.87 -3.90 -6.88
N LEU A 86 3.17 -4.12 -7.09
CA LEU A 86 3.67 -5.43 -7.51
C LEU A 86 3.41 -6.53 -6.46
N PHE A 87 3.54 -6.21 -5.18
CA PHE A 87 3.21 -7.14 -4.10
C PHE A 87 1.73 -7.52 -4.14
N ASP A 88 0.83 -6.57 -4.36
CA ASP A 88 -0.61 -6.85 -4.52
C ASP A 88 -0.90 -7.85 -5.65
N TRP A 89 -0.21 -7.72 -6.80
CA TRP A 89 -0.37 -8.67 -7.91
C TRP A 89 0.02 -10.10 -7.52
N TYR A 90 1.06 -10.25 -6.69
CA TYR A 90 1.62 -11.55 -6.29
C TYR A 90 1.19 -12.01 -4.89
N HIS A 91 0.35 -11.24 -4.18
CA HIS A 91 0.05 -11.46 -2.77
C HIS A 91 -0.47 -12.87 -2.51
N GLY A 92 -1.48 -13.29 -3.26
CA GLY A 92 -2.12 -14.61 -3.09
C GLY A 92 -1.22 -15.80 -3.42
N GLN A 93 -0.09 -15.60 -4.13
CA GLN A 93 0.92 -16.64 -4.38
C GLN A 93 2.02 -16.65 -3.31
N LEU A 94 2.19 -15.53 -2.58
CA LEU A 94 3.24 -15.35 -1.58
C LEU A 94 2.75 -15.64 -0.16
N ILE A 95 1.54 -15.20 0.18
CA ILE A 95 0.98 -15.29 1.53
C ILE A 95 -0.50 -15.71 1.44
N GLU A 96 -0.82 -16.84 2.05
CA GLU A 96 -2.20 -17.24 2.26
C GLU A 96 -2.78 -16.48 3.46
N ASN A 97 -3.62 -15.47 3.19
CA ASN A 97 -4.27 -14.66 4.21
C ASN A 97 -5.79 -14.74 4.08
N ALA A 98 -6.42 -15.53 4.95
CA ALA A 98 -7.87 -15.80 4.92
C ALA A 98 -8.74 -14.56 5.18
N GLY A 99 -8.17 -13.48 5.72
CA GLY A 99 -8.91 -12.24 5.97
C GLY A 99 -8.89 -11.26 4.80
N VAL A 100 -8.09 -11.50 3.75
CA VAL A 100 -8.00 -10.62 2.57
C VAL A 100 -9.24 -10.81 1.70
N PRO A 101 -10.04 -9.75 1.45
CA PRO A 101 -11.12 -9.83 0.47
C PRO A 101 -10.56 -10.08 -0.94
N ALA A 102 -11.20 -10.96 -1.72
CA ALA A 102 -10.70 -11.36 -3.04
C ALA A 102 -10.50 -10.19 -4.04
N TRP A 103 -11.24 -9.08 -3.86
CA TRP A 103 -11.14 -7.89 -4.70
C TRP A 103 -10.05 -6.90 -4.24
N TRP A 104 -9.53 -7.05 -3.02
CA TRP A 104 -8.65 -6.07 -2.39
C TRP A 104 -7.33 -5.89 -3.12
N PRO A 105 -6.53 -6.95 -3.41
CA PRO A 105 -5.20 -6.75 -3.99
C PRO A 105 -5.28 -6.06 -5.34
N MET A 106 -6.21 -6.49 -6.21
CA MET A 106 -6.34 -5.88 -7.53
C MET A 106 -6.89 -4.45 -7.49
N TRP A 107 -7.73 -4.12 -6.49
CA TRP A 107 -8.15 -2.74 -6.24
C TRP A 107 -6.97 -1.88 -5.77
N CYS A 108 -6.19 -2.34 -4.79
CA CYS A 108 -5.05 -1.62 -4.23
C CYS A 108 -3.96 -1.40 -5.28
N LEU A 109 -3.61 -2.43 -6.07
CA LEU A 109 -2.72 -2.31 -7.22
C LEU A 109 -3.16 -1.21 -8.18
N SER A 110 -4.46 -1.15 -8.50
CA SER A 110 -4.98 -0.16 -9.45
C SER A 110 -5.05 1.25 -8.87
N TYR A 111 -4.95 1.38 -7.55
CA TYR A 111 -4.83 2.66 -6.86
C TYR A 111 -3.36 3.10 -6.72
N ASP A 112 -2.45 2.16 -6.48
CA ASP A 112 -1.02 2.42 -6.26
C ASP A 112 -0.21 2.67 -7.54
N ALA A 113 -0.70 2.19 -8.69
CA ALA A 113 -0.01 2.22 -9.99
C ALA A 113 -0.26 3.48 -10.83
#